data_AF-A0A5R8YDP1-F1
#
_entry.id   AF-A0A5R8YDP1-F1
#
_cell.length_a   1.000
_cell.length_b   1.000
_cell.length_c   1.000
_cell.angle_alpha   90.00
_cell.angle_beta   90.00
_cell.angle_gamma   90.00
#
_symmetry.space_group_name_H-M   'P 1'
#
loop_
_entity.id
_entity.type
_entity.pdbx_description
1 polymer ?
#
loop_
_entity_poly.entity_id
_entity_poly.type
_entity_poly.pdbx_seq_one_letter_code
_entity_poly.pdbx_strand_id
1 'polypeptide(L)' 'MNNQPSSQTRTTDPSLIQLGRDLSATLLVGNLDQSLALLLDHADRTEYRFSDQTRARLRARLSETSP' A
#
# COMPACT_ATOMS: atom_id res chain seq x y z
N MET A 1 34.25 -2.76 9.94
CA MET A 1 33.20 -2.85 8.90
C MET A 1 32.06 -3.66 9.50
N ASN A 2 30.99 -3.00 9.95
CA ASN A 2 29.84 -3.66 10.56
C ASN A 2 28.86 -4.07 9.45
N ASN A 3 29.03 -5.27 8.91
CA ASN A 3 28.04 -5.90 8.04
C ASN A 3 26.93 -6.47 8.93
N GLN A 4 26.01 -5.63 9.39
CA GLN A 4 24.77 -6.15 9.96
C GLN A 4 23.98 -6.82 8.84
N PRO A 5 23.64 -8.12 8.94
CA PRO A 5 22.73 -8.73 7.99
C PRO A 5 21.37 -8.06 8.18
N SER A 6 20.92 -7.31 7.17
CA SER A 6 19.54 -6.87 7.07
C SER A 6 18.69 -8.12 7.20
N SER A 7 18.01 -8.25 8.33
CA SER A 7 17.10 -9.37 8.58
C SER A 7 15.92 -9.15 7.66
N GLN A 8 16.03 -9.62 6.41
CA GLN A 8 14.96 -9.58 5.44
C GLN A 8 13.89 -10.54 5.95
N THR A 9 12.94 -10.00 6.70
CA THR A 9 11.83 -10.76 7.24
C THR A 9 11.04 -11.24 6.04
N ARG A 10 11.16 -12.54 5.73
CA ARG A 10 10.42 -13.14 4.64
C ARG A 10 8.96 -13.20 5.07
N THR A 11 8.16 -12.26 4.58
CA THR A 11 6.70 -12.35 4.70
C THR A 11 6.22 -13.61 4.00
N THR A 12 5.59 -14.50 4.77
CA THR A 12 4.90 -15.69 4.27
C THR A 12 3.40 -15.48 4.15
N ASP A 13 2.90 -14.31 4.56
CA ASP A 13 1.48 -13.97 4.46
C ASP A 13 1.09 -13.80 2.98
N PRO A 14 0.20 -14.66 2.46
CA PRO A 14 -0.20 -14.63 1.05
C PRO A 14 -0.93 -13.32 0.69
N SER A 15 -1.62 -12.68 1.64
CA SER A 15 -2.33 -11.42 1.41
C SER A 15 -1.36 -10.25 1.20
N LEU A 16 -0.27 -10.21 1.96
CA LEU A 16 0.78 -9.21 1.80
C LEU A 16 1.62 -9.44 0.54
N ILE A 17 1.87 -10.70 0.19
CA ILE A 17 2.54 -11.04 -1.07
C ILE A 17 1.69 -10.59 -2.26
N GLN A 18 0.38 -10.84 -2.22
CA GLN A 18 -0.55 -10.42 -3.26
C GLN A 18 -0.62 -8.89 -3.35
N LEU A 19 -0.79 -8.20 -2.22
CA LEU A 19 -0.77 -6.74 -2.16
C LEU A 19 0.51 -6.16 -2.78
N GLY A 20 1.68 -6.73 -2.44
CA GLY A 20 2.96 -6.27 -2.97
C GLY A 20 3.05 -6.41 -4.50
N ARG A 21 2.50 -7.49 -5.07
CA ARG A 21 2.45 -7.68 -6.53
C ARG A 21 1.52 -6.68 -7.19
N ASP A 22 0.31 -6.52 -6.66
CA ASP A 22 -0.69 -5.62 -7.23
C ASP A 22 -0.22 -4.16 -7.15
N LEU A 23 0.36 -3.76 -6.02
CA LEU A 23 0.98 -2.43 -5.87
C LEU A 23 2.14 -2.20 -6.84
N SER A 24 3.01 -3.19 -7.01
CA SER A 24 4.12 -3.07 -7.95
C SER A 24 3.62 -2.90 -9.39
N ALA A 25 2.55 -3.62 -9.76
CA ALA A 25 1.94 -3.52 -11.08
C ALA A 25 1.30 -2.14 -11.32
N THR A 26 0.53 -1.62 -10.35
CA THR A 26 -0.14 -0.32 -10.48
C THR A 26 0.85 0.83 -10.48
N LEU A 27 1.90 0.76 -9.66
CA LEU A 27 2.98 1.75 -9.65
C LEU A 27 3.79 1.74 -10.95
N LEU A 28 4.04 0.56 -11.54
CA LEU A 28 4.77 0.43 -12.80
C LEU A 28 4.05 1.14 -13.96
N VAL A 29 2.72 1.08 -13.98
CA VAL A 29 1.90 1.77 -14.99
C VAL A 29 1.59 3.23 -14.61
N GLY A 30 2.14 3.72 -13.48
CA GLY A 30 1.93 5.07 -12.99
C GLY A 30 0.52 5.36 -12.46
N ASN A 31 -0.29 4.32 -12.22
CA ASN A 31 -1.66 4.47 -11.72
C ASN A 31 -1.65 4.61 -10.20
N LEU A 32 -1.42 5.84 -9.75
CA LEU A 32 -1.38 6.18 -8.33
C LEU A 32 -2.73 5.98 -7.65
N ASP A 33 -3.85 6.28 -8.31
CA ASP A 33 -5.19 6.12 -7.74
C ASP A 33 -5.49 4.66 -7.40
N GLN A 34 -5.20 3.76 -8.35
CA GLN A 34 -5.36 2.32 -8.11
C GLN A 34 -4.41 1.82 -7.03
N SER A 35 -3.18 2.37 -6.96
CA SER A 35 -2.23 2.04 -5.90
C SER A 35 -2.75 2.44 -4.50
N LEU A 36 -3.35 3.62 -4.39
CA LEU A 36 -3.94 4.11 -3.14
C LEU A 36 -5.19 3.31 -2.76
N ALA A 37 -6.02 2.94 -3.74
CA ALA A 37 -7.19 2.10 -3.52
C ALA A 37 -6.81 0.72 -2.96
N LEU A 38 -5.75 0.09 -3.50
CA LEU A 38 -5.23 -1.19 -3.00
C LEU A 38 -4.75 -1.11 -1.55
N LEU A 39 -4.05 -0.03 -1.18
CA LEU A 39 -3.62 0.19 0.20
C LEU A 39 -4.79 0.36 1.16
N LEU A 40 -5.81 1.11 0.76
CA LEU A 40 -7.01 1.32 1.57
C LEU A 40 -7.84 0.04 1.75
N ASP A 41 -8.07 -0.72 0.67
CA ASP A 41 -8.78 -1.99 0.73
C ASP A 41 -8.05 -3.00 1.63
N HIS A 42 -6.73 -3.14 1.48
CA HIS A 42 -5.97 -4.04 2.34
C HIS A 42 -5.98 -3.61 3.81
N ALA A 43 -5.89 -2.32 4.08
CA ALA A 43 -5.97 -1.78 5.43
C ALA A 43 -7.33 -2.04 6.08
N ASP A 44 -8.43 -1.84 5.34
CA ASP A 44 -9.78 -2.15 5.82
C ASP A 44 -9.97 -3.67 6.09
N ARG A 45 -9.29 -4.55 5.33
CA ARG A 45 -9.34 -6.01 5.53
C ARG A 45 -8.47 -6.54 6.67
N THR A 46 -7.35 -5.87 6.97
CA THR A 46 -6.37 -6.31 7.99
C THR A 46 -6.58 -5.63 9.33
N GLU A 47 -7.67 -4.87 9.48
CA GLU A 47 -7.94 -3.98 10.61
C GLU A 47 -6.81 -2.96 10.87
N TYR A 48 -5.92 -2.77 9.88
CA TYR A 48 -4.89 -1.76 9.94
C TYR A 48 -5.54 -0.40 9.77
N ARG A 49 -5.59 0.36 10.85
CA ARG A 49 -6.20 1.69 10.85
C ARG A 49 -5.13 2.73 10.54
N PHE A 50 -5.11 3.23 9.30
CA PHE A 50 -4.43 4.51 9.02
C PHE A 50 -4.96 5.58 9.97
N SER A 51 -4.11 6.54 10.36
CA SER A 51 -4.58 7.72 11.09
C SER A 51 -5.66 8.45 10.27
N ASP A 52 -6.61 9.09 10.96
CA ASP A 52 -7.68 9.86 10.30
C ASP A 52 -7.13 10.90 9.32
N GLN A 53 -5.98 11.52 9.65
CA GLN A 53 -5.28 12.45 8.77
C GLN A 53 -4.79 11.77 7.48
N THR A 54 -4.20 10.58 7.58
CA THR A 54 -3.74 9.82 6.40
C THR A 54 -4.92 9.36 5.56
N ARG A 55 -6.01 8.88 6.17
CA ARG A 55 -7.25 8.54 5.46
C ARG A 55 -7.84 9.74 4.72
N ALA A 56 -7.92 10.89 5.38
CA ALA A 56 -8.46 12.12 4.78
C ALA A 56 -7.63 12.56 3.57
N ARG A 57 -6.29 12.50 3.68
CA ARG A 57 -5.39 12.82 2.56
C ARG A 57 -5.52 11.86 1.39
N LEU A 58 -5.61 10.55 1.66
CA LEU A 58 -5.80 9.53 0.63
C LEU A 58 -7.14 9.72 -0.08
N ARG A 59 -8.22 9.98 0.66
CA ARG A 59 -9.54 10.23 0.07
C ARG A 59 -9.61 11.53 -0.72
N ALA A 60 -9.01 12.61 -0.21
CA ALA A 60 -8.95 13.87 -0.93
C ALA A 60 -8.25 13.68 -2.28
N ARG A 61 -7.10 12.98 -2.29
CA ARG A 61 -6.34 12.71 -3.51
C ARG A 61 -7.13 11.89 -4.54
N LEU A 62 -7.84 10.86 -4.10
CA LEU A 62 -8.73 10.05 -4.95
C LEU A 62 -9.95 10.83 -5.48
N SER A 63 -10.35 11.89 -4.78
CA SER A 63 -11.47 12.76 -5.19
C SER A 63 -11.01 13.84 -6.17
N GLU A 64 -9.75 14.31 -6.06
CA GLU A 64 -9.14 15.29 -6.97
C GLU A 64 -8.82 14.71 -8.35
N THR A 65 -8.71 13.39 -8.47
CA THR A 65 -8.39 12.66 -9.71
C THR A 65 -9.62 12.12 -10.44
N SER A 66 -10.83 12.29 -9.90
CA SER A 66 -12.07 12.04 -10.64
C SER A 66 -12.40 13.23 -11.55
N PRO A 67 -12.54 13.05 -12.88
CA PRO A 67 -12.90 14.12 -13.81
C PRO A 67 -14.30 14.69 -13.58
#